data_AF-A0A524Q796-F1
#
_entry.id   AF-A0A524Q796-F1
#
_cell.length_a   1.000
_cell.length_b   1.000
_cell.length_c   1.000
_cell.angle_alpha   90.00
_cell.angle_beta   90.00
_cell.angle_gamma   90.00
#
_symmetry.space_group_name_H-M   'P 1'
#
loop_
_entity.id
_entity.type
_entity.pdbx_description
1 polymer ?
#
loop_
_entity_poly.entity_id
_entity_poly.type
_entity_poly.pdbx_seq_one_letter_code
_entity_poly.pdbx_strand_id
1 'polypeptide(L)'
;MKLNPFKDSNLNDLQRNILQFLSDHLSSRQDMIREWWKRFVIKGKERITIMFIPHSEKRIINFHVSIFAIVLIAGIATTTITVTSILIINHSSTIKEVSKLKKDGSNSKIQIKKYKEEINELYDIVQTFKPEITHLYSLTPGSDIDSLWAKGGVHNPNPELENGESGAAPSPPIEILNIQEIERELKTTKKLISKIKVFLDYRRKIIETTPSIWPVNGYVIARFGRRASSYASETEFHNGIDIEAFPVADIKATAP
;
A
#
# COMPACT_ATOMS: atom_id res chain seq x y z
N MET A 1 -50.70 38.46 7.18
CA MET A 1 -50.00 39.36 8.13
C MET A 1 -49.06 38.54 8.98
N LYS A 2 -47.75 38.63 8.74
CA LYS A 2 -46.72 38.14 9.68
C LYS A 2 -46.05 39.38 10.26
N LEU A 3 -46.44 39.77 11.47
CA LEU A 3 -45.76 40.81 12.22
C LEU A 3 -44.39 40.25 12.59
N ASN A 4 -43.33 40.83 12.04
CA ASN A 4 -41.96 40.57 12.47
C ASN A 4 -41.70 41.46 13.70
N PRO A 5 -41.60 40.91 14.92
CA PRO A 5 -41.51 41.70 16.15
C PRO A 5 -40.17 42.43 16.32
N PHE A 6 -39.24 42.30 15.35
CA PHE A 6 -37.90 42.87 15.41
C PHE A 6 -37.62 43.90 14.31
N LYS A 7 -38.65 44.41 13.61
CA LYS A 7 -38.44 45.39 12.53
C LYS A 7 -37.91 46.75 13.02
N ASP A 8 -38.15 47.09 14.29
CA ASP A 8 -37.77 48.37 14.89
C ASP A 8 -36.63 48.27 15.92
N SER A 9 -36.05 47.08 16.16
CA SER A 9 -34.93 46.91 17.10
C SER A 9 -33.59 47.15 16.42
N ASN A 10 -32.99 48.31 16.71
CA ASN A 10 -31.66 48.71 16.24
C ASN A 10 -30.57 47.82 16.87
N LEU A 11 -29.59 47.35 16.08
CA LEU A 11 -28.46 46.53 16.55
C LEU A 11 -27.69 47.17 17.72
N ASN A 12 -27.63 48.51 17.76
CA ASN A 12 -27.03 49.25 18.85
C ASN A 12 -27.80 49.13 20.17
N ASP A 13 -29.13 49.01 20.13
CA ASP A 13 -29.96 48.79 21.33
C ASP A 13 -29.84 47.35 21.85
N LEU A 14 -29.65 46.38 20.95
CA LEU A 14 -29.37 45.01 21.36
C LEU A 14 -28.01 44.90 22.06
N GLN A 15 -26.97 45.54 21.51
CA GLN A 15 -25.63 45.54 22.09
C GLN A 15 -25.60 46.26 23.45
N ARG A 16 -26.30 47.40 23.58
CA ARG A 16 -26.44 48.10 24.86
C ARG A 16 -27.19 47.26 25.88
N ASN A 17 -28.29 46.59 25.51
CA ASN A 17 -29.00 45.69 26.41
C ASN A 17 -28.16 44.48 26.83
N ILE A 18 -27.34 43.90 25.94
CA ILE A 18 -26.45 42.78 26.28
C ILE A 18 -25.34 43.24 27.22
N LEU A 19 -24.74 44.40 26.96
CA LEU A 19 -23.71 44.98 27.83
C LEU A 19 -24.28 45.33 29.20
N GLN A 20 -25.49 45.87 29.25
CA GLN A 20 -26.18 46.20 30.50
C GLN A 20 -26.62 44.94 31.26
N PHE A 21 -27.13 43.92 30.56
CA PHE A 21 -27.44 42.61 31.15
C PHE A 21 -26.17 41.93 31.71
N LEU A 22 -25.07 41.96 30.96
CA LEU A 22 -23.79 41.41 31.42
C LEU A 22 -23.23 42.22 32.59
N SER A 23 -23.31 43.55 32.58
CA SER A 23 -22.84 44.38 33.69
C SER A 23 -23.69 44.18 34.94
N ASP A 24 -25.00 44.04 34.80
CA ASP A 24 -25.93 43.84 35.91
C ASP A 24 -25.81 42.42 36.47
N HIS A 25 -25.56 41.43 35.61
CA HIS A 25 -25.31 40.05 36.04
C HIS A 25 -23.90 39.88 36.64
N LEU A 26 -22.88 40.55 36.11
CA LEU A 26 -21.54 40.56 36.72
C LEU A 26 -21.54 41.31 38.04
N SER A 27 -22.17 42.49 38.13
CA SER A 27 -22.18 43.31 39.34
C SER A 27 -22.98 42.63 40.46
N SER A 28 -24.16 42.09 40.16
CA SER A 28 -24.93 41.28 41.14
C SER A 28 -24.14 40.05 41.62
N ARG A 29 -23.39 39.39 40.73
CA ARG A 29 -22.48 38.30 41.13
C ARG A 29 -21.29 38.81 41.95
N GLN A 30 -20.71 39.96 41.62
CA GLN A 30 -19.61 40.56 42.38
C GLN A 30 -20.04 40.95 43.78
N ASP A 31 -21.24 41.52 43.95
CA ASP A 31 -21.78 41.90 45.25
C ASP A 31 -22.14 40.66 46.09
N MET A 32 -22.71 39.62 45.47
CA MET A 32 -22.92 38.33 46.11
C MET A 32 -21.59 37.68 46.54
N ILE A 33 -20.55 37.76 45.71
CA ILE A 33 -19.20 37.25 46.04
C ILE A 33 -18.59 38.05 47.18
N ARG A 34 -18.73 39.38 47.19
CA ARG A 34 -18.23 40.25 48.27
C ARG A 34 -18.93 39.94 49.60
N GLU A 35 -20.24 39.75 49.58
CA GLU A 35 -21.01 39.42 50.77
C GLU A 35 -20.67 38.03 51.30
N TRP A 36 -20.51 37.05 50.40
CA TRP A 36 -20.01 35.73 50.75
C TRP A 36 -18.59 35.77 51.31
N TRP A 37 -17.69 36.57 50.73
CA TRP A 37 -16.33 36.78 51.22
C TRP A 37 -16.29 37.42 52.60
N LYS A 38 -17.11 38.44 52.84
CA LYS A 38 -17.24 39.06 54.17
C LYS A 38 -17.67 38.03 55.21
N ARG A 39 -18.70 37.23 54.90
CA ARG A 39 -19.18 36.15 55.78
C ARG A 39 -18.12 35.09 56.00
N PHE A 40 -17.36 34.74 54.98
CA PHE A 40 -16.26 33.78 55.06
C PHE A 40 -15.12 34.28 55.97
N VAL A 41 -14.73 35.55 55.85
CA VAL A 41 -13.68 36.17 56.68
C VAL A 41 -14.13 36.30 58.14
N ILE A 42 -15.40 36.64 58.39
CA ILE A 42 -15.96 36.72 59.75
C ILE A 42 -15.95 35.33 60.39
N LYS A 43 -16.48 34.32 59.69
CA LYS A 43 -16.56 32.94 60.19
C LYS A 43 -15.19 32.27 60.30
N GLY A 44 -14.21 32.67 59.48
CA GLY A 44 -12.83 32.17 59.56
C GLY A 44 -12.06 32.63 60.80
N LYS A 45 -12.48 33.72 61.45
CA LYS A 45 -11.88 34.20 62.71
C LYS A 45 -12.32 33.40 63.94
N GLU A 46 -13.32 32.55 63.80
CA GLU A 46 -13.75 31.62 64.84
C GLU A 46 -12.65 30.57 65.09
N ARG A 47 -12.39 30.33 66.38
CA ARG A 47 -11.41 29.33 66.84
C ARG A 47 -12.18 28.18 67.47
N ILE A 48 -11.95 26.97 66.98
CA ILE A 48 -12.47 25.76 67.58
C ILE A 48 -11.41 25.24 68.56
N THR A 49 -11.81 25.00 69.80
CA THR A 49 -10.95 24.37 70.80
C THR A 49 -11.20 22.87 70.77
N ILE A 50 -10.24 22.11 70.27
CA ILE A 50 -10.25 20.66 70.29
C ILE A 50 -9.54 20.23 71.57
N MET A 51 -10.29 19.62 72.49
CA MET A 51 -9.78 19.09 73.75
C MET A 51 -9.53 17.59 73.58
N PHE A 52 -8.26 17.18 73.60
CA PHE A 52 -7.91 15.77 73.55
C PHE A 52 -7.80 15.24 74.98
N ILE A 53 -8.72 14.34 75.36
CA ILE A 53 -8.78 13.70 76.68
C ILE A 53 -8.28 12.26 76.54
N PRO A 54 -6.99 11.98 76.82
CA PRO A 54 -6.47 10.62 76.80
C PRO A 54 -7.00 9.83 78.00
N HIS A 55 -7.26 8.53 77.81
CA HIS A 55 -7.79 7.62 78.85
C HIS A 55 -6.72 7.12 79.85
N SER A 56 -5.58 7.78 79.91
CA SER A 56 -4.45 7.49 80.82
C SER A 56 -3.99 8.84 81.39
N GLU A 57 -3.46 8.86 82.62
CA GLU A 57 -3.21 10.03 83.52
C GLU A 57 -2.32 11.18 82.99
N LYS A 58 -2.23 11.38 81.68
CA LYS A 58 -1.53 12.46 81.01
C LYS A 58 -2.38 13.74 80.99
N ARG A 59 -1.69 14.88 80.99
CA ARG A 59 -2.29 16.22 80.97
C ARG A 59 -3.14 16.41 79.72
N ILE A 60 -4.32 17.04 79.88
CA ILE A 60 -5.23 17.42 78.80
C ILE A 60 -4.53 18.46 77.92
N ILE A 61 -4.44 18.19 76.62
CA ILE A 61 -3.83 19.12 75.65
C ILE A 61 -4.96 19.82 74.89
N ASN A 62 -5.00 21.16 75.00
CA ASN A 62 -5.99 22.00 74.33
C ASN A 62 -5.40 22.63 73.07
N PHE A 63 -5.92 22.26 71.90
CA PHE A 63 -5.51 22.86 70.63
C PHE A 63 -6.58 23.85 70.15
N HIS A 64 -6.16 25.08 69.84
CA HIS A 64 -7.03 26.09 69.25
C HIS A 64 -6.73 26.18 67.75
N VAL A 65 -7.66 25.68 66.94
CA VAL A 65 -7.51 25.68 65.48
C VAL A 65 -8.50 26.69 64.88
N SER A 66 -7.99 27.60 64.04
CA SER A 66 -8.84 28.52 63.29
C SER A 66 -9.55 27.77 62.17
N ILE A 67 -10.84 28.04 61.96
CA ILE A 67 -11.61 27.51 60.84
C ILE A 67 -10.98 27.86 59.48
N PHE A 68 -10.30 29.00 59.39
CA PHE A 68 -9.53 29.36 58.20
C PHE A 68 -8.42 28.36 57.87
N ALA A 69 -7.72 27.83 58.89
CA ALA A 69 -6.67 26.84 58.71
C ALA A 69 -7.23 25.50 58.19
N ILE A 70 -8.40 25.08 58.67
CA ILE A 70 -9.07 23.84 58.23
C ILE A 70 -9.49 23.96 56.76
N VAL A 71 -10.12 25.08 56.38
CA VAL A 71 -10.55 25.31 54.99
C VAL A 71 -9.37 25.42 54.05
N LEU A 72 -8.26 26.04 54.48
CA LEU A 72 -7.04 26.13 53.69
C LEU A 72 -6.39 24.76 53.47
N ILE A 73 -6.32 23.92 54.51
CA ILE A 73 -5.81 22.54 54.38
C ILE A 73 -6.70 21.70 53.48
N ALA A 74 -8.03 21.80 53.64
CA ALA A 74 -8.99 21.09 52.78
C ALA A 74 -8.93 21.58 51.32
N GLY A 75 -8.74 22.88 51.10
CA GLY A 75 -8.51 23.48 49.78
C GLY A 75 -7.24 22.94 49.13
N ILE A 76 -6.13 22.89 49.86
CA ILE A 76 -4.88 22.31 49.35
C ILE A 76 -5.07 20.84 49.00
N ALA A 77 -5.69 20.04 49.87
CA ALA A 77 -5.94 18.63 49.63
C ALA A 77 -6.83 18.39 48.38
N THR A 78 -7.86 19.20 48.17
CA THR A 78 -8.72 19.08 46.97
C THR A 78 -8.00 19.51 45.70
N THR A 79 -7.17 20.55 45.76
CA THR A 79 -6.34 20.96 44.60
C THR A 79 -5.28 19.92 44.24
N THR A 80 -4.63 19.29 45.22
CA THR A 80 -3.64 18.23 44.93
C THR A 80 -4.30 16.98 44.34
N ILE A 81 -5.47 16.58 44.84
CA ILE A 81 -6.23 15.45 44.28
C ILE A 81 -6.68 15.73 42.83
N THR A 82 -7.17 16.93 42.55
CA THR A 82 -7.60 17.30 41.18
C THR A 82 -6.43 17.41 40.20
N VAL A 83 -5.32 18.04 40.61
CA VAL A 83 -4.10 18.12 39.79
C VAL A 83 -3.53 16.73 39.50
N THR A 84 -3.42 15.87 40.52
CA THR A 84 -2.93 14.50 40.33
C THR A 84 -3.86 13.67 39.43
N SER A 85 -5.18 13.81 39.57
CA SER A 85 -6.15 13.16 38.68
C SER A 85 -5.98 13.59 37.22
N ILE A 86 -5.82 14.89 36.96
CA ILE A 86 -5.60 15.43 35.61
C ILE A 86 -4.27 14.91 35.03
N LEU A 87 -3.19 14.93 35.82
CA LEU A 87 -1.88 14.42 35.38
C LEU A 87 -1.92 12.93 35.02
N ILE A 88 -2.63 12.11 35.81
CA ILE A 88 -2.77 10.67 35.55
C ILE A 88 -3.56 10.43 34.26
N ILE A 89 -4.66 11.15 34.03
CA ILE A 89 -5.48 11.02 32.82
C ILE A 89 -4.66 11.40 31.58
N ASN A 90 -3.91 12.50 31.64
CA ASN A 90 -3.13 13.01 30.51
C ASN A 90 -1.87 12.17 30.22
N HIS A 91 -1.27 11.55 31.24
CA HIS A 91 -0.15 10.64 31.06
C HIS A 91 -0.60 9.26 30.54
N SER A 92 -1.78 8.78 30.97
CA SER A 92 -2.34 7.51 30.50
C SER A 92 -2.72 7.53 29.02
N SER A 93 -3.25 8.65 28.51
CA SER A 93 -3.55 8.81 27.08
C SER A 93 -2.27 8.77 26.23
N THR A 94 -1.23 9.48 26.67
CA THR A 94 0.06 9.56 25.97
C THR A 94 0.76 8.20 25.90
N ILE A 95 0.75 7.42 26.99
CA ILE A 95 1.37 6.07 27.01
C ILE A 95 0.61 5.09 26.10
N LYS A 96 -0.73 5.16 26.06
CA LYS A 96 -1.53 4.32 25.16
C LYS A 96 -1.25 4.65 23.69
N GLU A 97 -1.18 5.93 23.35
CA GLU A 97 -0.87 6.38 21.99
C GLU A 97 0.54 5.97 21.56
N VAL A 98 1.56 6.20 22.40
CA VAL A 98 2.94 5.76 22.11
C VAL A 98 3.04 4.24 21.98
N SER A 99 2.34 3.48 22.84
CA SER A 99 2.34 2.01 22.75
C SER A 99 1.65 1.51 21.48
N LYS A 100 0.57 2.18 21.06
CA LYS A 100 -0.16 1.88 19.82
C LYS A 100 0.69 2.21 18.60
N LEU A 101 1.29 3.40 18.56
CA LEU A 101 2.21 3.80 17.48
C LEU A 101 3.44 2.88 17.40
N LYS A 102 4.00 2.44 18.54
CA LYS A 102 5.13 1.50 18.56
C LYS A 102 4.72 0.09 18.08
N LYS A 103 3.50 -0.34 18.41
CA LYS A 103 2.92 -1.61 17.92
C LYS A 103 2.65 -1.54 16.42
N ASP A 104 2.05 -0.44 15.94
CA ASP A 104 1.76 -0.21 14.53
C ASP A 104 3.05 -0.06 13.71
N GLY A 105 4.07 0.59 14.25
CA GLY A 105 5.41 0.67 13.65
C GLY A 105 6.09 -0.70 13.56
N SER A 106 6.01 -1.52 14.61
CA SER A 106 6.55 -2.90 14.59
C SER A 106 5.82 -3.77 13.56
N ASN A 107 4.50 -3.71 13.53
CA ASN A 107 3.68 -4.43 12.55
C ASN A 107 3.98 -3.99 11.11
N SER A 108 4.20 -2.69 10.89
CA SER A 108 4.57 -2.16 9.58
C SER A 108 5.94 -2.67 9.12
N LYS A 109 6.93 -2.74 10.02
CA LYS A 109 8.25 -3.33 9.71
C LYS A 109 8.16 -4.81 9.33
N ILE A 110 7.31 -5.58 10.03
CA ILE A 110 7.07 -6.99 9.72
C ILE A 110 6.41 -7.12 8.34
N GLN A 111 5.40 -6.30 8.03
CA GLN A 111 4.76 -6.29 6.71
C GLN A 111 5.74 -5.94 5.59
N ILE A 112 6.58 -4.92 5.78
CA ILE A 112 7.62 -4.55 4.82
C ILE A 112 8.58 -5.71 4.59
N LYS A 113 9.03 -6.39 5.66
CA LYS A 113 9.88 -7.58 5.55
C LYS A 113 9.22 -8.68 4.72
N LYS A 114 7.94 -8.95 4.96
CA LYS A 114 7.18 -9.94 4.19
C LYS A 114 7.05 -9.55 2.71
N TYR A 115 6.73 -8.30 2.40
CA TYR A 115 6.70 -7.83 1.01
C TYR A 115 8.06 -7.97 0.33
N LYS A 116 9.16 -7.68 1.03
CA LYS A 116 10.51 -7.87 0.50
C LYS A 116 10.78 -9.34 0.16
N GLU A 117 10.37 -10.26 1.03
CA GLU A 117 10.48 -11.70 0.79
C GLU A 117 9.65 -12.12 -0.43
N GLU A 118 8.39 -11.69 -0.53
CA GLU A 118 7.52 -11.98 -1.66
C GLU A 118 8.05 -11.40 -2.99
N ILE A 119 8.64 -10.20 -2.97
CA ILE A 119 9.25 -9.58 -4.16
C ILE A 119 10.48 -10.36 -4.61
N ASN A 120 11.33 -10.79 -3.68
CA ASN A 120 12.51 -11.58 -4.02
C ASN A 120 12.13 -12.96 -4.56
N GLU A 121 11.11 -13.60 -3.99
CA GLU A 121 10.58 -14.85 -4.53
C GLU A 121 10.04 -14.66 -5.95
N LEU A 122 9.28 -13.58 -6.20
CA LEU A 122 8.82 -13.24 -7.54
C LEU A 122 9.99 -12.98 -8.51
N TYR A 123 11.03 -12.28 -8.05
CA TYR A 123 12.24 -12.03 -8.84
C TYR A 123 12.90 -13.35 -9.26
N ASP A 124 13.09 -14.28 -8.32
CA ASP A 124 13.72 -15.58 -8.57
C ASP A 124 12.90 -16.43 -9.56
N ILE A 125 11.57 -16.39 -9.43
CA ILE A 125 10.66 -17.04 -10.40
C ILE A 125 10.87 -16.46 -11.80
N VAL A 126 10.89 -15.14 -11.94
CA VAL A 126 11.09 -14.48 -13.25
C VAL A 126 12.46 -14.82 -13.83
N GLN A 127 13.53 -14.82 -13.02
CA GLN A 127 14.86 -15.23 -13.46
C GLN A 127 14.92 -16.69 -13.91
N THR A 128 14.14 -17.57 -13.29
CA THR A 128 14.05 -18.99 -13.68
C THR A 128 13.40 -19.17 -15.06
N PHE A 129 12.34 -18.40 -15.37
CA PHE A 129 11.67 -18.47 -16.67
C PHE A 129 12.43 -17.78 -17.81
N LYS A 130 13.23 -16.77 -17.49
CA LYS A 130 13.99 -15.98 -18.44
C LYS A 130 14.82 -16.80 -19.44
N PRO A 131 15.65 -17.79 -19.04
CA PRO A 131 16.40 -18.62 -19.99
C PRO A 131 15.49 -19.46 -20.89
N GLU A 132 14.38 -19.99 -20.36
CA GLU A 132 13.44 -20.78 -21.17
C GLU A 132 12.79 -19.95 -22.27
N ILE A 133 12.30 -18.75 -21.94
CA ILE A 133 11.72 -17.84 -22.93
C ILE A 133 12.78 -17.39 -23.94
N THR A 134 14.01 -17.16 -23.49
CA THR A 134 15.13 -16.80 -24.38
C THR A 134 15.42 -17.92 -25.38
N HIS A 135 15.44 -19.17 -24.92
CA HIS A 135 15.61 -20.34 -25.78
C HIS A 135 14.45 -20.51 -26.77
N LEU A 136 13.19 -20.37 -26.33
CA LEU A 136 12.06 -20.44 -27.25
C LEU A 136 12.08 -19.32 -28.30
N TYR A 137 12.52 -18.13 -27.90
CA TYR A 137 12.65 -17.01 -28.83
C TYR A 137 13.80 -17.23 -29.83
N SER A 138 14.91 -17.84 -29.44
CA SER A 138 16.04 -18.13 -30.35
C SER A 138 15.70 -19.15 -31.44
N LEU A 139 14.67 -19.98 -31.23
CA LEU A 139 14.12 -20.89 -32.24
C LEU A 139 13.21 -20.18 -33.26
N THR A 140 12.88 -18.91 -33.03
CA THR A 140 12.04 -18.10 -33.92
C THR A 140 12.91 -17.34 -34.92
N PRO A 141 12.57 -17.29 -36.23
CA PRO A 141 13.34 -16.54 -37.21
C PRO A 141 13.37 -15.04 -36.88
N GLY A 142 14.54 -14.41 -37.03
CA GLY A 142 14.73 -12.98 -36.74
C GLY A 142 14.88 -12.64 -35.25
N SER A 143 15.26 -13.61 -34.42
CA SER A 143 15.53 -13.39 -33.00
C SER A 143 16.81 -12.58 -32.78
N ASP A 144 16.68 -11.38 -32.22
CA ASP A 144 17.79 -10.63 -31.64
C ASP A 144 17.85 -10.90 -30.12
N ILE A 145 18.81 -11.74 -29.73
CA ILE A 145 18.95 -12.24 -28.36
C ILE A 145 19.86 -11.31 -27.54
N ASP A 146 20.83 -10.68 -28.20
CA ASP A 146 21.86 -9.85 -27.57
C ASP A 146 21.26 -8.55 -27.00
N SER A 147 20.24 -8.01 -27.66
CA SER A 147 19.52 -6.81 -27.18
C SER A 147 18.33 -7.13 -26.25
N LEU A 148 17.90 -8.39 -26.17
CA LEU A 148 16.61 -8.80 -25.58
C LEU A 148 16.45 -8.36 -24.12
N TRP A 149 17.50 -8.53 -23.33
CA TRP A 149 17.53 -8.21 -21.91
C TRP A 149 18.40 -6.99 -21.60
N ALA A 150 18.96 -6.33 -22.63
CA ALA A 150 19.88 -5.22 -22.48
C ALA A 150 19.25 -4.13 -21.58
N LYS A 151 19.98 -3.78 -20.52
CA LYS A 151 19.66 -2.67 -19.63
C LYS A 151 20.46 -1.49 -20.18
N GLY A 152 19.86 -0.66 -21.02
CA GLY A 152 20.56 0.45 -21.66
C GLY A 152 21.32 1.29 -20.63
N GLY A 153 22.63 1.42 -20.80
CA GLY A 153 23.45 2.37 -20.03
C GLY A 153 23.43 3.73 -20.69
N VAL A 154 23.47 4.80 -19.89
CA VAL A 154 23.78 6.13 -20.41
C VAL A 154 25.24 6.09 -20.86
N HIS A 155 25.54 6.52 -22.10
CA HIS A 155 26.92 6.58 -22.57
C HIS A 155 27.69 7.55 -21.65
N ASN A 156 28.69 7.06 -20.90
CA ASN A 156 29.54 7.89 -20.08
C ASN A 156 30.84 8.18 -20.86
N PRO A 157 30.95 9.34 -21.54
CA PRO A 157 32.14 9.67 -22.32
C PRO A 157 33.38 9.96 -21.47
N ASN A 158 33.29 9.99 -20.13
CA ASN A 158 34.45 10.26 -19.28
C ASN A 158 34.41 9.48 -17.94
N PRO A 159 35.03 8.29 -17.86
CA PRO A 159 34.98 7.42 -16.68
C PRO A 159 35.86 7.91 -15.50
N GLU A 160 36.64 8.98 -15.64
CA GLU A 160 37.64 9.40 -14.64
C GLU A 160 37.14 10.45 -13.62
N LEU A 161 35.91 10.95 -13.71
CA LEU A 161 35.42 12.05 -12.88
C LEU A 161 34.22 11.70 -11.97
N GLU A 162 34.12 10.47 -11.49
CA GLU A 162 33.06 10.06 -10.55
C GLU A 162 33.55 9.79 -9.12
N ASN A 163 34.56 10.53 -8.68
CA ASN A 163 34.85 10.74 -7.25
C ASN A 163 34.28 12.09 -6.75
N GLY A 164 33.18 12.53 -7.38
CA GLY A 164 32.45 13.72 -6.98
C GLY A 164 31.18 13.31 -6.26
N GLU A 165 31.09 13.70 -4.99
CA GLU A 165 29.88 13.74 -4.17
C GLU A 165 28.73 14.40 -4.95
N SER A 166 28.10 13.64 -5.85
CA SER A 166 26.85 14.03 -6.46
C SER A 166 25.80 13.92 -5.37
N GLY A 167 25.15 15.04 -5.06
CA GLY A 167 24.07 15.16 -4.08
C GLY A 167 22.94 14.17 -4.36
N ALA A 168 23.18 12.93 -3.95
CA ALA A 168 22.34 11.80 -4.25
C ALA A 168 21.05 12.00 -3.47
N ALA A 169 19.98 12.29 -4.21
CA ALA A 169 18.67 11.85 -3.80
C ALA A 169 18.82 10.42 -3.27
N PRO A 170 18.31 10.09 -2.08
CA PRO A 170 18.52 8.79 -1.47
C PRO A 170 18.17 7.72 -2.50
N SER A 171 19.18 6.95 -2.92
CA SER A 171 18.99 5.89 -3.91
C SER A 171 17.79 5.05 -3.46
N PRO A 172 16.82 4.80 -4.35
CA PRO A 172 15.64 4.04 -3.97
C PRO A 172 16.10 2.68 -3.42
N PRO A 173 15.40 2.14 -2.40
CA PRO A 173 15.69 0.81 -1.87
C PRO A 173 15.87 -0.21 -3.00
N ILE A 174 16.83 -1.11 -2.85
CA ILE A 174 17.19 -2.14 -3.85
C ILE A 174 15.95 -2.89 -4.33
N GLU A 175 14.97 -3.09 -3.45
CA GLU A 175 13.73 -3.80 -3.78
C GLU A 175 12.83 -3.02 -4.74
N ILE A 176 12.86 -1.69 -4.72
CA ILE A 176 12.15 -0.85 -5.70
C ILE A 176 12.80 -0.97 -7.08
N LEU A 177 14.13 -1.04 -7.13
CA LEU A 177 14.87 -1.28 -8.38
C LEU A 177 14.54 -2.66 -8.95
N ASN A 178 14.46 -3.69 -8.11
CA ASN A 178 14.05 -5.03 -8.51
C ASN A 178 12.63 -5.06 -9.09
N ILE A 179 11.68 -4.34 -8.48
CA ILE A 179 10.30 -4.27 -9.00
C ILE A 179 10.27 -3.65 -10.40
N GLN A 180 10.96 -2.52 -10.60
CA GLN A 180 11.00 -1.85 -11.90
C GLN A 180 11.63 -2.74 -12.98
N GLU A 181 12.67 -3.49 -12.61
CA GLU A 181 13.28 -4.48 -13.47
C GLU A 181 12.29 -5.59 -13.86
N ILE A 182 11.63 -6.20 -12.87
CA ILE A 182 10.62 -7.25 -13.08
C ILE A 182 9.52 -6.74 -14.00
N GLU A 183 9.00 -5.53 -13.78
CA GLU A 183 7.93 -4.96 -14.61
C GLU A 183 8.38 -4.84 -16.07
N ARG A 184 9.59 -4.34 -16.31
CA ARG A 184 10.17 -4.22 -17.65
C ARG A 184 10.34 -5.60 -18.29
N GLU A 185 10.91 -6.56 -17.56
CA GLU A 185 11.14 -7.91 -18.05
C GLU A 185 9.83 -8.64 -18.39
N LEU A 186 8.79 -8.50 -17.56
CA LEU A 186 7.47 -9.06 -17.82
C LEU A 186 6.81 -8.43 -19.05
N LYS A 187 6.92 -7.11 -19.24
CA LYS A 187 6.42 -6.44 -20.45
C LYS A 187 7.11 -6.96 -21.72
N THR A 188 8.42 -7.15 -21.67
CA THR A 188 9.18 -7.75 -22.79
C THR A 188 8.73 -9.20 -23.01
N THR A 189 8.69 -10.01 -21.97
CA THR A 189 8.25 -11.41 -22.00
C THR A 189 6.88 -11.57 -22.66
N LYS A 190 5.90 -10.73 -22.28
CA LYS A 190 4.56 -10.74 -22.89
C LYS A 190 4.62 -10.54 -24.41
N LYS A 191 5.44 -9.60 -24.89
CA LYS A 191 5.61 -9.35 -26.33
C LYS A 191 6.26 -10.55 -27.03
N LEU A 192 7.27 -11.16 -26.42
CA LEU A 192 7.96 -12.33 -26.98
C LEU A 192 7.03 -13.54 -27.08
N ILE A 193 6.29 -13.85 -26.01
CA ILE A 193 5.32 -14.94 -26.01
C ILE A 193 4.29 -14.74 -27.13
N SER A 194 3.82 -13.50 -27.35
CA SER A 194 2.91 -13.22 -28.46
C SER A 194 3.55 -13.51 -29.83
N LYS A 195 4.83 -13.18 -30.03
CA LYS A 195 5.54 -13.48 -31.29
C LYS A 195 5.73 -14.99 -31.48
N ILE A 196 6.16 -15.68 -30.42
CA ILE A 196 6.36 -17.13 -30.42
C ILE A 196 5.04 -17.83 -30.75
N LYS A 197 3.92 -17.39 -30.16
CA LYS A 197 2.60 -17.94 -30.46
C LYS A 197 2.26 -17.84 -31.95
N VAL A 198 2.42 -16.65 -32.55
CA VAL A 198 2.15 -16.45 -33.98
C VAL A 198 3.04 -17.34 -34.84
N PHE A 199 4.32 -17.47 -34.49
CA PHE A 199 5.25 -18.36 -35.18
C PHE A 199 4.84 -19.84 -35.08
N LEU A 200 4.45 -20.30 -33.90
CA LEU A 200 3.99 -21.68 -33.67
C LEU A 200 2.69 -21.96 -34.44
N ASP A 201 1.74 -21.02 -34.44
CA ASP A 201 0.50 -21.15 -35.21
C ASP A 201 0.79 -21.25 -36.72
N TYR A 202 1.75 -20.47 -37.22
CA TYR A 202 2.20 -20.54 -38.61
C TYR A 202 2.87 -21.89 -38.93
N ARG A 203 3.78 -22.37 -38.06
CA ARG A 203 4.44 -23.67 -38.23
C ARG A 203 3.46 -24.83 -38.16
N ARG A 204 2.48 -24.78 -37.26
CA ARG A 204 1.39 -25.76 -37.17
C ARG A 204 0.66 -25.85 -38.50
N LYS A 205 0.22 -24.71 -39.05
CA LYS A 205 -0.47 -24.68 -40.35
C LYS A 205 0.37 -25.28 -41.48
N ILE A 206 1.68 -25.04 -41.50
CA ILE A 206 2.57 -25.67 -42.49
C ILE A 206 2.57 -27.19 -42.32
N ILE A 207 2.70 -27.69 -41.09
CA ILE A 207 2.74 -29.14 -40.83
C ILE A 207 1.42 -29.81 -41.25
N GLU A 208 0.29 -29.20 -40.92
CA GLU A 208 -1.06 -29.67 -41.28
C GLU A 208 -1.33 -29.61 -42.79
N THR A 209 -0.60 -28.77 -43.54
CA THR A 209 -0.82 -28.61 -44.99
C THR A 209 0.28 -29.23 -45.84
N THR A 210 1.39 -29.69 -45.25
CA THR A 210 2.51 -30.29 -45.98
C THR A 210 2.32 -31.79 -46.10
N PRO A 211 2.17 -32.35 -47.32
CA PRO A 211 2.15 -33.78 -47.53
C PRO A 211 3.44 -34.44 -47.02
N SER A 212 3.34 -35.32 -46.04
CA SER A 212 4.46 -36.08 -45.45
C SER A 212 4.17 -37.58 -45.30
N ILE A 213 2.95 -38.01 -45.59
CA ILE A 213 2.46 -39.39 -45.45
C ILE A 213 2.17 -39.94 -46.85
N TRP A 214 2.42 -41.23 -47.05
CA TRP A 214 2.02 -41.90 -48.29
C TRP A 214 0.50 -42.09 -48.38
N PRO A 215 -0.14 -41.71 -49.51
CA PRO A 215 -1.60 -41.80 -49.66
C PRO A 215 -2.06 -43.26 -49.73
N VAL A 216 -1.24 -44.16 -50.27
CA VAL A 216 -1.56 -45.58 -50.45
C VAL A 216 -0.28 -46.41 -50.32
N ASN A 217 -0.40 -47.65 -49.86
CA ASN A 217 0.71 -48.60 -49.81
C ASN A 217 0.86 -49.26 -51.19
N GLY A 218 2.00 -49.02 -51.85
CA GLY A 218 2.21 -49.43 -53.23
C GLY A 218 3.61 -49.10 -53.75
N TYR A 219 3.89 -49.54 -54.98
CA TYR A 219 5.17 -49.29 -55.66
C TYR A 219 5.03 -48.13 -56.65
N VAL A 220 6.07 -47.29 -56.75
CA VAL A 220 6.08 -46.19 -57.73
C VAL A 220 6.33 -46.77 -59.12
N ILE A 221 5.31 -46.75 -59.97
CA ILE A 221 5.38 -47.25 -61.35
C ILE A 221 5.75 -46.15 -62.35
N ALA A 222 5.43 -44.88 -62.04
CA ALA A 222 5.88 -43.73 -62.82
C ALA A 222 6.34 -42.60 -61.89
N ARG A 223 7.50 -42.04 -62.20
CA ARG A 223 8.09 -40.92 -61.45
C ARG A 223 7.72 -39.58 -62.10
N PHE A 224 7.96 -38.52 -61.36
CA PHE A 224 7.91 -37.15 -61.87
C PHE A 224 8.95 -36.96 -62.98
N GLY A 225 8.56 -36.30 -64.07
CA GLY A 225 9.45 -35.99 -65.20
C GLY A 225 8.91 -36.44 -66.55
N ARG A 226 9.78 -36.51 -67.58
CA ARG A 226 9.36 -36.90 -68.93
C ARG A 226 9.13 -38.40 -69.04
N ARG A 227 7.99 -38.80 -69.61
CA ARG A 227 7.63 -40.19 -69.92
C ARG A 227 6.92 -40.29 -71.27
N ALA A 228 6.78 -41.50 -71.80
CA ALA A 228 5.88 -41.76 -72.93
C ALA A 228 4.42 -41.55 -72.48
N SER A 229 3.63 -40.83 -73.27
CA SER A 229 2.22 -40.61 -72.96
C SER A 229 1.45 -41.92 -73.01
N SER A 230 0.55 -42.12 -72.04
CA SER A 230 -0.31 -43.31 -72.01
C SER A 230 -1.46 -43.24 -73.03
N TYR A 231 -1.71 -42.06 -73.60
CA TYR A 231 -2.79 -41.81 -74.56
C TYR A 231 -2.28 -41.50 -75.98
N ALA A 232 -1.11 -40.87 -76.11
CA ALA A 232 -0.51 -40.49 -77.39
C ALA A 232 0.87 -41.13 -77.59
N SER A 233 1.32 -41.27 -78.85
CA SER A 233 2.68 -41.74 -79.17
C SER A 233 3.74 -40.63 -79.03
N GLU A 234 3.57 -39.74 -78.06
CA GLU A 234 4.43 -38.58 -77.81
C GLU A 234 5.00 -38.60 -76.39
N THR A 235 6.08 -37.87 -76.15
CA THR A 235 6.64 -37.69 -74.81
C THR A 235 5.88 -36.59 -74.06
N GLU A 236 5.34 -36.90 -72.89
CA GLU A 236 4.67 -35.93 -72.02
C GLU A 236 5.47 -35.69 -70.73
N PHE A 237 5.22 -34.56 -70.06
CA PHE A 237 5.79 -34.26 -68.74
C PHE A 237 4.80 -34.65 -67.65
N HIS A 238 5.19 -35.64 -66.84
CA HIS A 238 4.41 -36.15 -65.72
C HIS A 238 4.64 -35.27 -64.48
N ASN A 239 3.59 -34.56 -64.07
CA ASN A 239 3.61 -33.61 -62.94
C ASN A 239 3.48 -34.27 -61.56
N GLY A 240 3.53 -35.60 -61.48
CA GLY A 240 3.30 -36.34 -60.24
C GLY A 240 4.04 -37.66 -60.20
N ILE A 241 3.51 -38.57 -59.39
CA ILE A 241 3.97 -39.95 -59.31
C ILE A 241 2.75 -40.87 -59.39
N ASP A 242 2.92 -41.99 -60.06
CA ASP A 242 1.90 -43.04 -60.14
C ASP A 242 2.33 -44.15 -59.18
N ILE A 243 1.45 -44.47 -58.22
CA ILE A 243 1.67 -45.53 -57.23
C ILE A 243 0.70 -46.66 -57.56
N GLU A 244 1.24 -47.84 -57.84
CA GLU A 244 0.46 -49.06 -58.04
C GLU A 244 -0.07 -49.59 -56.72
N ALA A 245 -1.37 -49.84 -56.65
CA ALA A 245 -2.04 -50.43 -55.50
C ALA A 245 -3.08 -51.45 -55.96
N PHE A 246 -3.42 -52.41 -55.09
CA PHE A 246 -4.50 -53.36 -55.35
C PHE A 246 -5.84 -52.64 -55.53
N PRO A 247 -6.75 -53.16 -56.37
CA PRO A 247 -8.11 -52.63 -56.46
C PRO A 247 -8.75 -52.58 -55.07
N VAL A 248 -9.44 -51.46 -54.76
CA VAL A 248 -10.10 -51.20 -53.45
C VAL A 248 -9.11 -50.90 -52.30
N ALA A 249 -7.85 -50.55 -52.58
CA ALA A 249 -6.95 -50.06 -51.55
C ALA A 249 -7.42 -48.72 -50.94
N ASP A 250 -7.33 -48.59 -49.62
CA ASP A 250 -7.69 -47.36 -48.90
C ASP A 250 -6.72 -46.22 -49.24
N ILE A 251 -7.28 -45.07 -49.64
CA ILE A 251 -6.53 -43.84 -49.90
C ILE A 251 -6.65 -42.92 -48.69
N LYS A 252 -5.50 -42.47 -48.17
CA LYS A 252 -5.38 -41.62 -46.99
C LYS A 252 -4.96 -40.20 -47.37
N ALA A 253 -5.34 -39.24 -46.53
CA ALA A 253 -4.79 -37.90 -46.60
C ALA A 253 -3.27 -37.95 -46.38
N THR A 254 -2.53 -37.20 -47.20
CA THR A 254 -1.07 -37.19 -47.17
C THR A 254 -0.50 -36.23 -46.12
N ALA A 255 -1.34 -35.37 -45.55
CA ALA A 255 -1.00 -34.48 -44.45
C ALA A 255 -1.76 -34.90 -43.18
N PRO A 256 -1.13 -34.77 -42.00
CA PRO A 256 -1.69 -35.17 -40.72
C PRO A 256 -2.89 -34.33 -40.27
#